data_AF-A0A6I1F205-F1
#
_entry.id   AF-A0A6I1F205-F1
#
_cell.length_a   1.000
_cell.length_b   1.000
_cell.length_c   1.000
_cell.angle_alpha   90.00
_cell.angle_beta   90.00
_cell.angle_gamma   90.00
#
_symmetry.space_group_name_H-M   'P 1'
#
loop_
_entity.id
_entity.type
_entity.pdbx_description
1 polymer ?
#
loop_
_entity_poly.entity_id
_entity_poly.type
_entity_poly.pdbx_seq_one_letter_code
_entity_poly.pdbx_strand_id
1 'polypeptide(L)'
;MSVKEYWREIDSLSKEVSTLFNSFWHEYSNWSHWQFWVLLFFILFPLIVLLIKLDKENTFEMLFYAFTVHMLWTYTELSLIRLGYMDHYYFIFPFLPQALGITASFLPISFMFVYQYCKYSKKKFVVWTLLLSAIMSFVFAPIEQSIGLLNISNGLTYIYIFVIDFVIAVSAYCLTKFFCKFYKSPKPNTF
;
A
#
# COMPACT_ATOMS: atom_id res chain seq x y z
N MET A 1 19.67 -21.63 -22.86
CA MET A 1 18.78 -20.74 -23.63
C MET A 1 19.44 -19.39 -23.83
N SER A 2 19.27 -18.78 -24.99
CA SER A 2 19.63 -17.38 -25.24
C SER A 2 18.67 -16.42 -24.53
N VAL A 3 19.07 -15.16 -24.37
CA VAL A 3 18.20 -14.11 -23.81
C VAL A 3 16.86 -14.05 -24.57
N LYS A 4 16.87 -14.18 -25.89
CA LYS A 4 15.66 -14.15 -26.72
C LYS A 4 14.77 -15.38 -26.48
N GLU A 5 15.35 -16.54 -26.22
CA GLU A 5 14.59 -17.76 -25.92
C GLU A 5 13.91 -17.65 -24.55
N TYR A 6 14.62 -17.14 -23.52
CA TYR A 6 14.03 -16.88 -22.21
C TYR A 6 12.84 -15.93 -22.28
N TRP A 7 13.00 -14.81 -22.98
CA TRP A 7 11.90 -13.84 -23.10
C TRP A 7 10.70 -14.39 -23.86
N ARG A 8 10.91 -15.21 -24.91
CA ARG A 8 9.78 -15.88 -25.60
C ARG A 8 8.99 -16.80 -24.68
N GLU A 9 9.69 -17.57 -23.85
CA GLU A 9 9.05 -18.47 -22.88
C GLU A 9 8.31 -17.70 -21.78
N ILE A 10 8.92 -16.63 -21.26
CA ILE A 10 8.29 -15.72 -20.30
C ILE A 10 7.03 -15.10 -20.91
N ASP A 11 7.09 -14.62 -22.15
CA ASP A 11 5.95 -14.00 -22.82
C ASP A 11 4.82 -15.01 -23.06
N SER A 12 5.12 -16.25 -23.45
CA SER A 12 4.10 -17.29 -23.62
C SER A 12 3.41 -17.62 -22.30
N LEU A 13 4.18 -17.82 -21.23
CA LEU A 13 3.63 -18.13 -19.90
C LEU A 13 2.85 -16.94 -19.33
N SER A 14 3.35 -15.72 -19.52
CA SER A 14 2.67 -14.49 -19.09
C SER A 14 1.29 -14.34 -19.76
N LYS A 15 1.15 -14.74 -21.03
CA LYS A 15 -0.12 -14.72 -21.74
C LYS A 15 -1.12 -15.74 -21.16
N GLU A 16 -0.65 -16.93 -20.81
CA GLU A 16 -1.48 -17.95 -20.15
C GLU A 16 -1.94 -17.47 -18.77
N VAL A 17 -1.03 -16.93 -17.96
CA VAL A 17 -1.34 -16.34 -16.65
C VAL A 17 -2.34 -15.19 -16.77
N SER A 18 -2.16 -14.29 -17.73
CA SER A 18 -3.07 -13.16 -17.97
C SER A 18 -4.48 -13.65 -18.35
N THR A 19 -4.56 -14.70 -19.16
CA THR A 19 -5.84 -15.33 -19.52
C THR A 19 -6.51 -15.94 -18.30
N LEU A 20 -5.74 -16.62 -17.44
CA LEU A 20 -6.24 -17.23 -16.22
C LEU A 20 -6.74 -16.17 -15.22
N PHE A 21 -6.01 -15.07 -15.03
CA PHE A 21 -6.49 -13.96 -14.20
C PHE A 21 -7.76 -13.33 -14.74
N ASN A 22 -7.90 -13.18 -16.06
CA ASN A 22 -9.13 -12.66 -16.64
C ASN A 22 -10.32 -13.60 -16.38
N SER A 23 -10.14 -14.91 -16.59
CA SER A 23 -11.17 -15.92 -16.30
C SER A 23 -11.52 -15.94 -14.81
N PHE A 24 -10.53 -15.95 -13.93
CA PHE A 24 -10.72 -15.90 -12.48
C PHE A 24 -11.50 -14.65 -12.07
N TRP A 25 -11.17 -13.50 -12.65
CA TRP A 25 -11.89 -12.26 -12.36
C TRP A 25 -13.38 -12.38 -12.71
N HIS A 26 -13.66 -12.85 -13.93
CA HIS A 26 -15.03 -13.04 -14.40
C HIS A 26 -15.82 -14.03 -13.56
N GLU A 27 -15.17 -15.04 -12.98
CA GLU A 27 -15.84 -16.09 -12.20
C GLU A 27 -15.96 -15.74 -10.72
N TYR A 28 -14.97 -15.06 -10.12
CA TYR A 28 -14.84 -14.92 -8.66
C TYR A 28 -14.63 -13.48 -8.15
N SER A 29 -14.17 -12.53 -8.98
CA SER A 29 -13.83 -11.16 -8.53
C SER A 29 -14.66 -10.05 -9.18
N ASN A 30 -15.63 -10.39 -10.02
CA ASN A 30 -16.49 -9.42 -10.69
C ASN A 30 -17.44 -8.70 -9.70
N TRP A 31 -18.15 -7.68 -10.18
CA TRP A 31 -19.08 -6.86 -9.38
C TRP A 31 -20.26 -7.63 -8.74
N SER A 32 -20.54 -8.87 -9.17
CA SER A 32 -21.59 -9.71 -8.58
C SER A 32 -21.14 -10.37 -7.28
N HIS A 33 -19.84 -10.29 -6.95
CA HIS A 33 -19.23 -10.88 -5.76
C HIS A 33 -18.98 -9.82 -4.69
N TRP A 34 -19.13 -10.20 -3.41
CA TRP A 34 -18.96 -9.28 -2.29
C TRP A 34 -17.51 -8.80 -2.13
N GLN A 35 -16.54 -9.62 -2.54
CA GLN A 35 -15.11 -9.29 -2.51
C GLN A 35 -14.80 -8.04 -3.32
N PHE A 36 -15.44 -7.87 -4.49
CA PHE A 36 -15.29 -6.68 -5.33
C PHE A 36 -15.64 -5.40 -4.55
N TRP A 37 -16.76 -5.42 -3.83
CA TRP A 37 -17.24 -4.28 -3.07
C TRP A 37 -16.36 -3.97 -1.86
N VAL A 38 -15.77 -4.99 -1.23
CA VAL A 38 -14.79 -4.81 -0.16
C VAL A 38 -13.50 -4.17 -0.68
N LEU A 39 -12.98 -4.64 -1.81
CA LEU A 39 -11.80 -4.04 -2.44
C LEU A 39 -12.07 -2.59 -2.88
N LEU A 40 -13.26 -2.34 -3.46
CA LEU A 40 -13.68 -1.00 -3.86
C LEU A 40 -13.83 -0.08 -2.63
N PHE A 41 -14.34 -0.59 -1.52
CA PHE A 41 -14.40 0.14 -0.26
C PHE A 41 -13.00 0.54 0.21
N PHE A 42 -12.01 -0.35 0.17
CA PHE A 42 -10.63 -0.02 0.54
C PHE A 42 -9.98 1.04 -0.36
N ILE A 43 -10.48 1.23 -1.58
CA ILE A 43 -10.09 2.37 -2.42
C ILE A 43 -10.85 3.63 -2.02
N LEU A 44 -12.17 3.59 -2.09
CA LEU A 44 -13.02 4.79 -2.04
C LEU A 44 -13.11 5.38 -0.64
N PHE A 45 -13.28 4.55 0.38
CA PHE A 45 -13.50 5.05 1.74
C PHE A 45 -12.32 5.89 2.25
N PRO A 46 -11.05 5.43 2.18
CA PRO A 46 -9.94 6.23 2.65
C PRO A 46 -9.76 7.51 1.82
N LEU A 47 -10.00 7.48 0.50
CA LEU A 47 -9.96 8.66 -0.35
C LEU A 47 -11.04 9.69 0.01
N ILE A 48 -12.27 9.25 0.31
CA ILE A 48 -13.33 10.15 0.79
C ILE A 48 -12.93 10.78 2.13
N VAL A 49 -12.39 9.99 3.06
CA VAL A 49 -11.92 10.49 4.36
C VAL A 49 -10.77 11.48 4.18
N LEU A 50 -9.85 11.22 3.25
CA LEU A 50 -8.77 12.12 2.85
C LEU A 50 -9.34 13.47 2.39
N LEU A 51 -10.28 13.48 1.45
CA LEU A 51 -10.88 14.72 0.93
C LEU A 51 -11.52 15.59 2.03
N ILE A 52 -12.06 14.97 3.08
CA ILE A 52 -12.71 15.67 4.19
C ILE A 52 -11.70 16.15 5.25
N LYS A 53 -10.68 15.34 5.56
CA LYS A 53 -9.79 15.54 6.73
C LYS A 53 -8.37 16.00 6.40
N LEU A 54 -8.03 16.15 5.12
CA LEU A 54 -6.71 16.60 4.70
C LEU A 54 -6.41 18.01 5.24
N ASP A 55 -5.25 18.13 5.89
CA ASP A 55 -4.69 19.42 6.26
C ASP A 55 -4.38 20.26 5.00
N LYS A 56 -5.15 21.34 4.84
CA LYS A 56 -5.01 22.26 3.71
C LYS A 56 -3.71 23.07 3.76
N GLU A 57 -3.17 23.36 4.94
CA GLU A 57 -1.97 24.19 5.12
C GLU A 57 -0.70 23.46 4.67
N ASN A 58 -0.64 22.14 4.87
CA ASN A 58 0.53 21.32 4.52
C ASN A 58 0.20 20.23 3.50
N THR A 59 -0.78 20.48 2.62
CA THR A 59 -1.30 19.52 1.63
C THR A 59 -0.19 18.77 0.89
N PHE A 60 0.79 19.49 0.33
CA PHE A 60 1.89 18.87 -0.42
C PHE A 60 2.75 17.95 0.43
N GLU A 61 3.05 18.33 1.67
CA GLU A 61 3.84 17.49 2.59
C GLU A 61 3.08 16.21 2.95
N MET A 62 1.78 16.32 3.23
CA MET A 62 0.93 15.18 3.58
C MET A 62 0.78 14.22 2.39
N LEU A 63 0.49 14.75 1.21
CA LEU A 63 0.34 13.94 -0.01
C LEU A 63 1.68 13.33 -0.44
N PHE A 64 2.80 14.03 -0.28
CA PHE A 64 4.12 13.47 -0.57
C PHE A 64 4.46 12.31 0.36
N TYR A 65 4.15 12.45 1.65
CA TYR A 65 4.31 11.35 2.61
C TYR A 65 3.46 10.14 2.23
N ALA A 66 2.16 10.35 1.98
CA ALA A 66 1.24 9.28 1.59
C ALA A 66 1.69 8.60 0.29
N PHE A 67 2.08 9.38 -0.72
CA PHE A 67 2.59 8.89 -1.98
C PHE A 67 3.86 8.05 -1.78
N THR A 68 4.78 8.47 -0.90
CA THR A 68 5.99 7.70 -0.60
C THR A 68 5.65 6.36 0.05
N VAL A 69 4.70 6.33 0.99
CA VAL A 69 4.20 5.08 1.58
C VAL A 69 3.60 4.18 0.49
N HIS A 70 2.74 4.71 -0.37
CA HIS A 70 2.14 3.98 -1.48
C HIS A 70 3.20 3.33 -2.39
N MET A 71 4.19 4.12 -2.80
CA MET A 71 5.26 3.69 -3.69
C MET A 71 6.08 2.55 -3.09
N LEU A 72 6.58 2.75 -1.86
CA LEU A 72 7.38 1.75 -1.16
C LEU A 72 6.58 0.46 -0.93
N TRP A 73 5.29 0.60 -0.60
CA TRP A 73 4.47 -0.56 -0.33
C TRP A 73 4.12 -1.34 -1.59
N THR A 74 3.79 -0.65 -2.69
CA THR A 74 3.53 -1.27 -4.00
C THR A 74 4.71 -2.12 -4.46
N TYR A 75 5.95 -1.62 -4.35
CA TYR A 75 7.11 -2.42 -4.78
C TYR A 75 7.42 -3.58 -3.85
N THR A 76 7.18 -3.42 -2.56
CA THR A 76 7.36 -4.52 -1.61
C THR A 76 6.31 -5.61 -1.84
N GLU A 77 5.05 -5.23 -2.04
CA GLU A 77 3.95 -6.11 -2.38
C GLU A 77 4.25 -6.95 -3.63
N LEU A 78 4.64 -6.29 -4.72
CA LEU A 78 5.01 -6.98 -5.97
C LEU A 78 6.18 -7.95 -5.78
N SER A 79 7.09 -7.64 -4.87
CA SER A 79 8.21 -8.53 -4.54
C SER A 79 7.75 -9.72 -3.70
N LEU A 80 6.87 -9.52 -2.73
CA LEU A 80 6.32 -10.58 -1.88
C LEU A 80 5.47 -11.57 -2.71
N ILE A 81 4.61 -11.06 -3.61
CA ILE A 81 3.83 -11.88 -4.55
C ILE A 81 4.76 -12.67 -5.47
N ARG A 82 5.76 -12.01 -6.08
CA ARG A 82 6.69 -12.69 -7.00
C ARG A 82 7.48 -13.81 -6.33
N LEU A 83 7.78 -13.67 -5.04
CA LEU A 83 8.49 -14.66 -4.25
C LEU A 83 7.54 -15.68 -3.57
N GLY A 84 6.23 -15.53 -3.74
CA GLY A 84 5.21 -16.42 -3.18
C GLY A 84 5.08 -16.34 -1.66
N TYR A 85 5.47 -15.22 -1.03
CA TYR A 85 5.33 -15.02 0.41
C TYR A 85 3.94 -14.51 0.80
N MET A 86 3.27 -13.83 -0.11
CA MET A 86 1.99 -13.18 0.15
C MET A 86 1.20 -13.03 -1.14
N ASP A 87 -0.07 -13.41 -1.12
CA ASP A 87 -0.97 -13.28 -2.28
C ASP A 87 -2.31 -12.67 -1.85
N HIS A 88 -2.84 -11.77 -2.67
CA HIS A 88 -4.17 -11.22 -2.52
C HIS A 88 -5.08 -11.86 -3.59
N TYR A 89 -5.94 -12.79 -3.19
CA TYR A 89 -6.62 -13.64 -4.16
C TYR A 89 -7.60 -12.89 -5.07
N TYR A 90 -8.15 -11.76 -4.62
CA TYR A 90 -9.15 -10.99 -5.34
C TYR A 90 -8.59 -9.64 -5.79
N PHE A 91 -9.12 -9.12 -6.90
CA PHE A 91 -8.65 -7.88 -7.50
C PHE A 91 -9.78 -7.17 -8.27
N ILE A 92 -9.76 -5.83 -8.26
CA ILE A 92 -10.82 -5.03 -8.91
C ILE A 92 -10.74 -5.14 -10.44
N PHE A 93 -9.54 -5.19 -10.99
CA PHE A 93 -9.30 -5.34 -12.42
C PHE A 93 -8.16 -6.33 -12.69
N PRO A 94 -8.27 -7.22 -13.69
CA PRO A 94 -7.31 -8.30 -13.94
C PRO A 94 -5.91 -7.84 -14.39
N PHE A 95 -5.78 -6.59 -14.83
CA PHE A 95 -4.52 -6.00 -15.27
C PHE A 95 -3.87 -5.10 -14.22
N LEU A 96 -4.51 -4.88 -13.08
CA LEU A 96 -3.96 -4.07 -11.97
C LEU A 96 -3.36 -4.97 -10.89
N PRO A 97 -2.46 -4.42 -10.05
CA PRO A 97 -1.96 -5.13 -8.87
C PRO A 97 -3.10 -5.59 -7.96
N GLN A 98 -2.98 -6.81 -7.42
CA GLN A 98 -4.05 -7.44 -6.64
C GLN A 98 -4.41 -6.62 -5.37
N ALA A 99 -3.39 -6.15 -4.65
CA ALA A 99 -3.54 -5.39 -3.41
C ALA A 99 -3.72 -3.86 -3.61
N LEU A 100 -4.24 -3.41 -4.76
CA LEU A 100 -4.29 -1.97 -5.10
C LEU A 100 -5.01 -1.13 -4.04
N GLY A 101 -6.15 -1.59 -3.52
CA GLY A 101 -6.90 -0.83 -2.51
C GLY A 101 -6.12 -0.61 -1.22
N ILE A 102 -5.40 -1.64 -0.80
CA ILE A 102 -4.62 -1.64 0.44
C ILE A 102 -3.37 -0.76 0.28
N THR A 103 -2.61 -0.99 -0.79
CA THR A 103 -1.31 -0.35 -1.02
C THR A 103 -1.40 1.07 -1.60
N ALA A 104 -2.48 1.43 -2.32
CA ALA A 104 -2.64 2.74 -2.92
C ALA A 104 -3.53 3.71 -2.13
N SER A 105 -4.37 3.19 -1.24
CA SER A 105 -5.33 4.02 -0.51
C SER A 105 -5.28 3.77 0.98
N PHE A 106 -5.66 2.56 1.42
CA PHE A 106 -5.89 2.29 2.84
C PHE A 106 -4.66 2.55 3.72
N LEU A 107 -3.52 1.94 3.42
CA LEU A 107 -2.31 2.09 4.23
C LEU A 107 -1.67 3.48 4.08
N PRO A 108 -1.46 4.03 2.86
CA PRO A 108 -0.96 5.39 2.69
C PRO A 108 -1.73 6.43 3.50
N ILE A 109 -3.06 6.38 3.46
CA ILE A 109 -3.91 7.37 4.12
C ILE A 109 -3.94 7.15 5.63
N SER A 110 -3.95 5.89 6.09
CA SER A 110 -3.86 5.56 7.51
C SER A 110 -2.57 6.10 8.14
N PHE A 111 -1.43 5.82 7.51
CA PHE A 111 -0.13 6.33 8.00
C PHE A 111 -0.03 7.84 7.85
N MET A 112 -0.59 8.42 6.79
CA MET A 112 -0.61 9.88 6.62
C MET A 112 -1.39 10.57 7.74
N PHE A 113 -2.51 10.01 8.19
CA PHE A 113 -3.23 10.59 9.33
C PHE A 113 -2.49 10.46 10.65
N VAL A 114 -1.73 9.37 10.88
CA VAL A 114 -0.81 9.28 12.02
C VAL A 114 0.26 10.37 11.93
N TYR A 115 0.82 10.59 10.74
CA TYR A 115 1.80 11.65 10.51
C TYR A 115 1.21 13.04 10.79
N GLN A 116 0.04 13.34 10.22
CA GLN A 116 -0.71 14.59 10.44
C GLN A 116 -0.99 14.80 11.93
N TYR A 117 -1.53 13.78 12.62
CA TYR A 117 -1.85 13.82 14.04
C TYR A 117 -0.61 14.12 14.90
N CYS A 118 0.51 13.45 14.64
CA CYS A 118 1.75 13.66 15.39
C CYS A 118 2.35 15.05 15.17
N LYS A 119 2.24 15.59 13.95
CA LYS A 119 2.69 16.95 13.62
C LYS A 119 1.95 18.01 14.45
N TYR A 120 0.64 17.88 14.59
CA TYR A 120 -0.19 18.84 15.35
C TYR A 120 -0.15 18.65 16.85
N SER A 121 -0.21 17.39 17.32
CA SER A 121 -0.30 17.07 18.74
C SER A 121 1.06 17.02 19.44
N LYS A 122 2.16 17.29 18.72
CA LYS A 122 3.55 17.17 19.19
C LYS A 122 3.86 15.79 19.83
N LYS A 123 3.15 14.75 19.39
CA LYS A 123 3.36 13.37 19.85
C LYS A 123 4.53 12.74 19.11
N LYS A 124 5.15 11.72 19.71
CA LYS A 124 6.25 10.99 19.09
C LYS A 124 5.71 10.15 17.92
N PHE A 125 6.05 10.54 16.70
CA PHE A 125 5.64 9.84 15.47
C PHE A 125 5.91 8.33 15.53
N VAL A 126 7.12 7.95 15.92
CA VAL A 126 7.54 6.54 16.01
C VAL A 126 6.61 5.68 16.86
N VAL A 127 6.09 6.20 17.97
CA VAL A 127 5.20 5.43 18.87
C VAL A 127 3.85 5.16 18.20
N TRP A 128 3.28 6.16 17.55
CA TRP A 128 1.99 6.01 16.87
C TRP A 128 2.11 5.17 15.60
N THR A 129 3.25 5.25 14.91
CA THR A 129 3.54 4.37 13.77
C THR A 129 3.69 2.93 14.24
N LEU A 130 4.43 2.65 15.33
CA LEU A 130 4.50 1.30 15.90
C LEU A 130 3.11 0.75 16.24
N LEU A 131 2.26 1.56 16.87
CA LEU A 131 0.90 1.16 17.19
C LEU A 131 0.08 0.85 15.94
N LEU A 132 0.12 1.72 14.92
CA LEU A 132 -0.64 1.50 13.69
C LEU A 132 -0.12 0.28 12.92
N SER A 133 1.19 0.09 12.80
CA SER A 133 1.79 -1.11 12.21
C SER A 133 1.37 -2.38 12.95
N ALA A 134 1.28 -2.34 14.28
CA ALA A 134 0.80 -3.48 15.06
C ALA A 134 -0.67 -3.79 14.79
N ILE A 135 -1.51 -2.76 14.66
CA ILE A 135 -2.93 -2.94 14.29
C ILE A 135 -3.05 -3.53 12.89
N MET A 136 -2.31 -3.02 11.91
CA MET A 136 -2.37 -3.51 10.53
C MET A 136 -1.89 -4.97 10.42
N SER A 137 -0.81 -5.29 11.09
CA SER A 137 -0.23 -6.64 11.04
C SER A 137 -0.96 -7.68 11.89
N PHE A 138 -1.35 -7.35 13.13
CA PHE A 138 -1.87 -8.35 14.09
C PHE A 138 -3.38 -8.34 14.23
N VAL A 139 -4.08 -7.36 13.63
CA VAL A 139 -5.55 -7.31 13.62
C VAL A 139 -6.05 -7.39 12.19
N PHE A 140 -5.61 -6.48 11.32
CA PHE A 140 -6.14 -6.39 9.97
C PHE A 140 -5.74 -7.57 9.08
N ALA A 141 -4.44 -7.88 8.96
CA ALA A 141 -3.99 -9.00 8.13
C ALA A 141 -4.58 -10.37 8.54
N PRO A 142 -4.69 -10.73 9.84
CA PRO A 142 -5.37 -11.96 10.25
C PRO A 142 -6.85 -11.97 9.88
N ILE A 143 -7.54 -10.82 9.96
CA ILE A 143 -8.94 -10.72 9.53
C ILE A 143 -9.01 -10.99 8.02
N GLU A 144 -8.19 -10.33 7.21
CA GLU A 144 -8.15 -10.55 5.75
C GLU A 144 -7.88 -12.00 5.38
N GLN A 145 -6.95 -12.64 6.09
CA GLN A 145 -6.66 -14.06 5.90
C GLN A 145 -7.84 -14.95 6.31
N SER A 146 -8.51 -14.65 7.42
CA SER A 146 -9.67 -15.43 7.90
C SER A 146 -10.87 -15.37 6.96
N ILE A 147 -11.05 -14.26 6.24
CA ILE A 147 -12.13 -14.08 5.26
C ILE A 147 -11.70 -14.47 3.84
N GLY A 148 -10.49 -15.00 3.67
CA GLY A 148 -9.99 -15.53 2.40
C GLY A 148 -9.54 -14.49 1.38
N LEU A 149 -9.28 -13.24 1.78
CA LEU A 149 -8.76 -12.20 0.87
C LEU A 149 -7.23 -12.24 0.75
N LEU A 150 -6.55 -12.61 1.84
CA LEU A 150 -5.10 -12.64 1.96
C LEU A 150 -4.62 -14.06 2.21
N ASN A 151 -3.52 -14.44 1.57
CA ASN A 151 -2.77 -15.64 1.89
C ASN A 151 -1.34 -15.30 2.23
N ILE A 152 -0.86 -15.83 3.35
CA ILE A 152 0.52 -15.68 3.82
C ILE A 152 1.17 -17.07 3.76
N SER A 153 2.27 -17.17 3.04
CA SER A 153 2.94 -18.43 2.72
C SER A 153 4.46 -18.34 2.87
N ASN A 154 5.13 -19.47 2.64
CA ASN A 154 6.59 -19.57 2.59
C ASN A 154 7.31 -19.03 3.85
N GLY A 155 6.71 -19.18 5.04
CA GLY A 155 7.30 -18.77 6.31
C GLY A 155 7.22 -17.27 6.59
N LEU A 156 6.54 -16.49 5.75
CA LEU A 156 6.13 -15.14 6.10
C LEU A 156 5.16 -15.22 7.30
N THR A 157 5.29 -14.29 8.23
CA THR A 157 4.47 -14.21 9.45
C THR A 157 4.00 -12.77 9.65
N TYR A 158 2.98 -12.57 10.49
CA TYR A 158 2.51 -11.24 10.83
C TYR A 158 3.64 -10.34 11.36
N ILE A 159 4.62 -10.89 12.09
CA ILE A 159 5.77 -10.11 12.57
C ILE A 159 6.55 -9.46 11.43
N TYR A 160 6.71 -10.15 10.28
CA TYR A 160 7.35 -9.55 9.11
C TYR A 160 6.51 -8.40 8.55
N ILE A 161 5.19 -8.58 8.41
CA ILE A 161 4.29 -7.51 7.95
C ILE A 161 4.38 -6.29 8.87
N PHE A 162 4.40 -6.52 10.20
CA PHE A 162 4.57 -5.46 11.20
C PHE A 162 5.86 -4.68 11.01
N VAL A 163 6.99 -5.40 10.85
CA VAL A 163 8.30 -4.78 10.64
C VAL A 163 8.32 -3.98 9.34
N ILE A 164 7.75 -4.53 8.26
CA ILE A 164 7.78 -3.84 6.98
C ILE A 164 6.91 -2.58 7.00
N ASP A 165 5.69 -2.65 7.54
CA ASP A 165 4.82 -1.49 7.75
C ASP A 165 5.56 -0.37 8.48
N PHE A 166 6.24 -0.74 9.57
CA PHE A 166 7.00 0.21 10.37
C PHE A 166 8.18 0.82 9.60
N VAL A 167 8.98 -0.01 8.92
CA VAL A 167 10.14 0.44 8.14
C VAL A 167 9.72 1.36 7.01
N ILE A 168 8.63 1.05 6.30
CA ILE A 168 8.11 1.88 5.20
C ILE A 168 7.63 3.23 5.71
N ALA A 169 6.81 3.25 6.77
CA ALA A 169 6.30 4.50 7.33
C ALA A 169 7.43 5.40 7.86
N VAL A 170 8.44 4.82 8.52
CA VAL A 170 9.61 5.57 8.98
C VAL A 170 10.47 6.06 7.80
N SER A 171 10.64 5.25 6.76
CA SER A 171 11.38 5.65 5.56
C SER A 171 10.69 6.82 4.85
N ALA A 172 9.37 6.74 4.69
CA ALA A 172 8.55 7.82 4.13
C ALA A 172 8.64 9.10 4.98
N TYR A 173 8.66 8.96 6.31
CA TYR A 173 8.85 10.09 7.23
C TYR A 173 10.21 10.75 7.03
N CYS A 174 11.29 9.96 7.02
CA CYS A 174 12.65 10.44 6.85
C CYS A 174 12.81 11.18 5.51
N LEU A 175 12.30 10.60 4.42
CA LEU A 175 12.33 11.22 3.11
C LEU A 175 11.54 12.53 3.10
N THR A 176 10.31 12.52 3.62
CA THR A 176 9.47 13.72 3.72
C THR A 176 10.17 14.84 4.49
N LYS A 177 10.74 14.53 5.66
CA LYS A 177 11.47 15.51 6.47
C LYS A 177 12.74 16.01 5.78
N PHE A 178 13.45 15.15 5.05
CA PHE A 178 14.60 15.54 4.25
C PHE A 178 14.21 16.59 3.21
N PHE A 179 13.17 16.34 2.41
CA PHE A 179 12.68 17.29 1.41
C PHE A 179 12.15 18.59 2.05
N CYS A 180 11.36 18.50 3.11
CA CYS A 180 10.87 19.70 3.81
C CYS A 180 12.00 20.55 4.41
N LYS A 181 13.11 19.94 4.82
CA LYS A 181 14.28 20.68 5.32
C LYS A 181 15.06 21.33 4.18
N PHE A 182 15.24 20.62 3.06
CA PHE A 182 16.02 21.08 1.93
C PHE A 182 15.33 22.19 1.13
N TYR A 183 14.01 22.11 0.97
CA TYR A 183 13.22 23.04 0.16
C TYR A 183 12.47 24.10 0.96
N LYS A 184 12.78 24.28 2.25
CA LYS A 184 12.39 25.51 2.96
C LYS A 184 13.16 26.67 2.34
N SER A 185 12.55 27.38 1.38
CA SER A 185 13.11 28.62 0.84
C SER A 185 13.48 29.55 2.00
N PRO A 186 14.67 30.18 2.00
CA PRO A 186 14.87 31.40 2.76
C PRO A 186 13.72 32.33 2.36
N LYS A 187 13.00 32.89 3.34
CA LYS A 187 12.00 33.93 3.04
C LYS A 187 12.68 34.94 2.09
N PRO A 188 12.06 35.34 0.97
CA PRO A 188 12.60 36.44 0.20
C PRO A 188 12.75 37.61 1.17
N ASN A 189 13.98 38.11 1.32
CA ASN A 189 14.22 39.35 2.04
C ASN A 189 13.38 40.41 1.30
N THR A 190 12.28 40.81 1.92
CA THR A 190 11.53 42.00 1.53
C THR A 190 12.47 43.17 1.76
N PHE A 191 13.01 43.73 0.68
CA PHE A 191 13.60 45.05 0.66
C PHE A 191 12.50 46.09 0.49
#